data_AF-A0A8J7XF35-F1
#
_entry.id   AF-A0A8J7XF35-F1
#
_cell.length_a   1.000
_cell.length_b   1.000
_cell.length_c   1.000
_cell.angle_alpha   90.00
_cell.angle_beta   90.00
_cell.angle_gamma   90.00
#
_symmetry.space_group_name_H-M   'P 1'
#
loop_
_entity.id
_entity.type
_entity.pdbx_description
1 polymer ?
#
loop_
_entity_poly.entity_id
_entity_poly.type
_entity_poly.pdbx_seq_one_letter_code
_entity_poly.pdbx_strand_id
1 'polypeptide(L)'
;MRELYVAFTMDCERIASESPPGGPETWELSERAISGYCDFLLESDLYPTLFIVPECAKKHRPLFGTLSRKGVELGLHLHPQSFDKHQYCKYLGEYERDDQLRIIGESRREFTRALGAEPKSFRSGNFSANDDTFPVLDSLGFLQGSVSDPGRNAPGFAATWMGACPDPHWVSGV
;
A
#
# COMPACT_ATOMS: atom_id res chain seq x y z
N MET A 1 -6.72 31.30 8.88
CA MET A 1 -5.60 30.43 8.44
C MET A 1 -6.21 29.13 7.95
N ARG A 2 -5.75 28.58 6.82
CA ARG A 2 -6.13 27.22 6.43
C ARG A 2 -5.26 26.24 7.20
N GLU A 3 -5.85 25.18 7.71
CA GLU A 3 -5.13 24.11 8.38
C GLU A 3 -4.33 23.31 7.35
N LEU A 4 -3.09 22.96 7.69
CA LEU A 4 -2.24 22.09 6.89
C LEU A 4 -2.19 20.72 7.56
N TYR A 5 -2.67 19.71 6.85
CA TYR A 5 -2.60 18.31 7.29
C TYR A 5 -1.38 17.66 6.65
N VAL A 6 -0.60 16.92 7.44
CA VAL A 6 0.62 16.23 6.99
C VAL A 6 0.48 14.74 7.33
N ALA A 7 0.71 13.88 6.34
CA ALA A 7 0.71 12.43 6.52
C ALA A 7 2.13 11.87 6.34
N PHE A 8 2.53 10.99 7.24
CA PHE A 8 3.80 10.27 7.18
C PHE A 8 3.51 8.83 6.78
N THR A 9 4.06 8.40 5.65
CA THR A 9 3.81 7.05 5.13
C THR A 9 5.08 6.35 4.71
N MET A 10 5.11 5.02 4.85
CA MET A 10 6.19 4.16 4.37
C MET A 10 5.61 2.95 3.66
N ASP A 11 6.20 2.60 2.51
CA ASP A 11 5.91 1.35 1.81
C ASP A 11 6.84 0.26 2.38
N CYS A 12 6.24 -0.75 3.02
CA CYS A 12 6.93 -1.88 3.63
C CYS A 12 6.92 -3.06 2.66
N GLU A 13 7.97 -3.11 1.85
CA GLU A 13 8.15 -4.05 0.75
C GLU A 13 8.64 -5.43 1.19
N ARG A 14 8.58 -6.39 0.27
CA ARG A 14 9.29 -7.67 0.35
C ARG A 14 10.79 -7.45 0.05
N ILE A 15 11.68 -8.29 0.54
CA ILE A 15 13.11 -8.13 0.27
C ILE A 15 13.45 -8.27 -1.22
N ALA A 16 14.49 -7.57 -1.66
CA ALA A 16 14.86 -7.45 -3.07
C ALA A 16 15.14 -8.80 -3.75
N SER A 17 15.71 -9.77 -3.03
CA SER A 17 15.98 -11.11 -3.57
C SER A 17 14.72 -11.94 -3.84
N GLU A 18 13.56 -11.50 -3.35
CA GLU A 18 12.27 -12.19 -3.50
C GLU A 18 11.21 -11.32 -4.20
N SER A 19 11.59 -10.15 -4.74
CA SER A 19 10.64 -9.16 -5.26
C SER A 19 11.16 -8.53 -6.55
N PRO A 20 10.55 -8.80 -7.72
CA PRO A 20 11.00 -8.22 -8.99
C PRO A 20 11.10 -6.68 -9.03
N PRO A 21 10.16 -5.91 -8.42
CA PRO A 21 10.24 -4.45 -8.29
C PRO A 21 11.34 -3.96 -7.33
N GLY A 22 11.95 -4.84 -6.53
CA GLY A 22 12.95 -4.51 -5.51
C GLY A 22 12.37 -4.47 -4.09
N GLY A 23 13.14 -3.85 -3.18
CA GLY A 23 12.83 -3.73 -1.76
C GLY A 23 14.09 -3.66 -0.90
N PRO A 24 13.98 -3.79 0.44
CA PRO A 24 15.14 -3.86 1.33
C PRO A 24 16.02 -5.08 0.99
N GLU A 25 17.33 -4.96 1.21
CA GLU A 25 18.29 -6.04 0.91
C GLU A 25 18.03 -7.28 1.77
N THR A 26 17.73 -7.08 3.05
CA THR A 26 17.46 -8.16 4.00
C THR A 26 16.26 -7.85 4.89
N TRP A 27 15.70 -8.89 5.50
CA TRP A 27 14.60 -8.75 6.45
C TRP A 27 15.04 -8.02 7.72
N GLU A 28 16.30 -8.16 8.13
CA GLU A 28 16.88 -7.43 9.26
C GLU A 28 16.99 -5.94 8.97
N LEU A 29 17.35 -5.56 7.74
CA LEU A 29 17.34 -4.16 7.31
C LEU A 29 15.91 -3.61 7.26
N SER A 30 14.97 -4.40 6.75
CA SER A 30 13.53 -4.06 6.74
C SER A 30 13.02 -3.75 8.15
N GLU A 31 13.23 -4.67 9.10
CA GLU A 31 12.79 -4.51 10.49
C GLU A 31 13.39 -3.27 11.16
N ARG A 32 14.69 -3.05 10.97
CA ARG A 32 15.40 -1.88 11.51
C ARG A 32 14.88 -0.57 10.93
N ALA A 33 14.62 -0.52 9.63
CA ALA A 33 14.10 0.67 8.96
C ALA A 33 12.68 0.99 9.43
N ILE A 34 11.80 -0.02 9.46
CA ILE A 34 10.41 0.14 9.92
C ILE A 34 10.38 0.61 11.39
N SER A 35 11.14 -0.05 12.26
CA SER A 35 11.16 0.28 13.69
C SER A 35 11.72 1.68 13.93
N GLY A 36 12.87 2.01 13.34
CA GLY A 36 13.49 3.33 13.52
C GLY A 36 12.62 4.46 12.99
N TYR A 37 11.95 4.26 11.85
CA TYR A 37 11.01 5.24 11.31
C TYR A 37 9.80 5.46 12.24
N CYS A 38 9.19 4.38 12.73
CA CYS A 38 8.02 4.49 13.60
C CYS A 38 8.37 5.04 14.97
N ASP A 39 9.46 4.58 15.59
CA ASP A 39 9.86 5.05 16.92
C ASP A 39 10.17 6.55 16.89
N PHE A 40 10.89 7.05 15.87
CA PHE A 40 11.15 8.49 15.71
C PHE A 40 9.87 9.32 15.58
N LEU A 41 8.91 8.87 14.78
CA LEU A 41 7.65 9.59 14.59
C LEU A 41 6.78 9.56 15.84
N LEU A 42 6.64 8.39 16.48
CA LEU A 42 5.84 8.23 17.69
C LEU A 42 6.42 9.03 18.87
N GLU A 43 7.75 9.11 19.01
CA GLU A 43 8.41 9.98 19.99
C GLU A 43 8.12 11.47 19.76
N SER A 44 7.77 11.84 18.52
CA SER A 44 7.39 13.20 18.13
C SER A 44 5.87 13.43 18.13
N ASP A 45 5.08 12.51 18.69
CA ASP A 45 3.60 12.51 18.65
C ASP A 45 3.01 12.54 17.23
N LEU A 46 3.71 11.89 16.29
CA LEU A 46 3.29 11.70 14.90
C LEU A 46 2.97 10.23 14.64
N TYR A 47 1.82 9.97 14.00
CA TYR A 47 1.29 8.62 13.81
C TYR A 47 1.34 8.25 12.32
N PRO A 48 2.31 7.41 11.89
CA PRO A 48 2.44 7.06 10.49
C PRO A 48 1.41 6.02 10.02
N THR A 49 1.24 5.96 8.71
CA THR A 49 0.58 4.84 8.01
C THR A 49 1.65 4.00 7.30
N LEU A 50 1.71 2.71 7.62
CA LEU A 50 2.56 1.75 6.93
C LEU A 50 1.73 1.02 5.87
N PHE A 51 2.11 1.15 4.59
CA PHE A 51 1.53 0.38 3.51
C PHE A 51 2.34 -0.90 3.32
N ILE A 52 1.78 -2.05 3.67
CA ILE A 52 2.55 -3.30 3.84
C ILE A 52 2.12 -4.33 2.80
N VAL A 53 3.08 -4.91 2.09
CA VAL A 53 2.81 -6.06 1.20
C VAL A 53 2.54 -7.32 2.04
N PRO A 54 1.67 -8.25 1.60
CA PRO A 54 1.28 -9.41 2.40
C PRO A 54 2.45 -10.27 2.92
N GLU A 55 3.54 -10.36 2.16
CA GLU A 55 4.75 -11.12 2.51
C GLU A 55 5.50 -10.47 3.67
N CYS A 56 5.63 -9.14 3.64
CA CYS A 56 6.22 -8.36 4.72
C CYS A 56 5.35 -8.45 5.97
N ALA A 57 4.02 -8.38 5.84
CA ALA A 57 3.07 -8.57 6.92
C ALA A 57 3.23 -9.95 7.62
N LYS A 58 3.43 -11.03 6.84
CA LYS A 58 3.71 -12.37 7.37
C LYS A 58 5.05 -12.41 8.10
N LYS A 59 6.10 -11.82 7.51
CA LYS A 59 7.45 -11.84 8.07
C LYS A 59 7.53 -11.10 9.40
N HIS A 60 7.00 -9.88 9.47
CA HIS A 60 7.12 -8.99 10.62
C HIS A 60 5.83 -8.88 11.43
N ARG A 61 4.99 -9.93 11.44
CA ARG A 61 3.72 -9.96 12.19
C ARG A 61 3.85 -9.46 13.65
N PRO A 62 4.84 -9.90 14.46
CA PRO A 62 4.96 -9.43 15.84
C PRO A 62 5.27 -7.93 15.94
N LEU A 63 6.12 -7.41 15.04
CA LEU A 63 6.47 -5.99 14.97
C LEU A 63 5.23 -5.16 14.64
N PHE A 64 4.53 -5.49 13.55
CA PHE A 64 3.34 -4.74 13.14
C PHE A 64 2.22 -4.80 14.17
N GLY A 65 2.03 -5.94 14.83
CA GLY A 65 1.08 -6.05 15.94
C GLY A 65 1.44 -5.12 17.11
N THR A 66 2.72 -4.91 17.37
CA THR A 66 3.19 -3.96 18.40
C THR A 66 2.99 -2.51 17.98
N LEU A 67 3.37 -2.17 16.75
CA LEU A 67 3.22 -0.82 16.19
C LEU A 67 1.75 -0.39 16.11
N SER A 68 0.86 -1.29 15.71
CA SER A 68 -0.59 -1.00 15.67
C SER A 68 -1.16 -0.64 17.04
N ARG A 69 -0.73 -1.33 18.11
CA ARG A 69 -1.13 -0.97 19.49
C ARG A 69 -0.58 0.38 19.95
N LYS A 70 0.48 0.88 19.33
CA LYS A 70 1.03 2.22 19.56
C LYS A 70 0.34 3.32 18.71
N GLY A 71 -0.64 2.96 17.90
CA GLY A 71 -1.39 3.92 17.06
C GLY A 71 -0.91 4.03 15.61
N VAL A 72 0.05 3.21 15.17
CA VAL A 72 0.46 3.16 13.76
C VAL A 72 -0.63 2.51 12.91
N GLU A 73 -1.03 3.16 11.82
CA GLU A 73 -2.01 2.59 10.88
C GLU A 73 -1.31 1.54 9.99
N LEU A 74 -1.98 0.40 9.78
CA LEU A 74 -1.52 -0.65 8.87
C LEU A 74 -2.43 -0.69 7.63
N GLY A 75 -1.94 -0.14 6.52
CA GLY A 75 -2.55 -0.18 5.20
C GLY A 75 -2.01 -1.31 4.33
N LEU A 76 -2.76 -1.71 3.32
CA LEU A 76 -2.33 -2.71 2.34
C LEU A 76 -1.51 -2.04 1.22
N HIS A 77 -0.31 -2.55 0.98
CA HIS A 77 0.44 -2.27 -0.24
C HIS A 77 0.39 -3.46 -1.18
N LEU A 78 0.37 -3.20 -2.49
CA LEU A 78 0.31 -4.27 -3.47
C LEU A 78 1.09 -3.94 -4.74
N HIS A 79 2.11 -4.76 -5.00
CA HIS A 79 2.65 -5.00 -6.33
C HIS A 79 2.15 -6.38 -6.79
N PRO A 80 1.26 -6.50 -7.79
CA PRO A 80 0.79 -7.81 -8.24
C PRO A 80 1.94 -8.77 -8.59
N GLN A 81 3.00 -8.25 -9.20
CA GLN A 81 4.20 -8.99 -9.60
C GLN A 81 5.00 -9.60 -8.43
N SER A 82 4.91 -9.02 -7.23
CA SER A 82 5.60 -9.53 -6.03
C SER A 82 4.70 -10.34 -5.12
N PHE A 83 3.41 -10.41 -5.43
CA PHE A 83 2.43 -11.06 -4.59
C PHE A 83 2.47 -12.58 -4.72
N ASP A 84 2.44 -13.25 -3.57
CA ASP A 84 2.46 -14.70 -3.40
C ASP A 84 3.61 -15.37 -4.19
N LYS A 85 3.26 -16.24 -5.16
CA LYS A 85 4.21 -17.00 -5.98
C LYS A 85 4.45 -16.36 -7.35
N HIS A 86 4.31 -15.03 -7.46
CA HIS A 86 4.55 -14.28 -8.69
C HIS A 86 3.65 -14.72 -9.87
N GLN A 87 2.41 -15.10 -9.59
CA GLN A 87 1.46 -15.55 -10.62
C GLN A 87 0.89 -14.43 -11.51
N TYR A 88 1.07 -13.17 -11.08
CA TYR A 88 0.64 -11.98 -11.79
C TYR A 88 1.84 -11.31 -12.44
N CYS A 89 1.78 -10.96 -13.71
CA CYS A 89 2.93 -10.43 -14.45
C CYS A 89 2.84 -8.94 -14.80
N LYS A 90 1.64 -8.34 -14.72
CA LYS A 90 1.39 -6.93 -15.04
C LYS A 90 1.34 -6.04 -13.80
N TYR A 91 1.44 -4.72 -14.00
CA TYR A 91 1.12 -3.73 -12.98
C TYR A 91 -0.40 -3.63 -12.78
N LEU A 92 -0.82 -3.10 -11.63
CA LEU A 92 -2.24 -3.14 -11.23
C LEU A 92 -3.16 -2.43 -12.25
N GLY A 93 -2.75 -1.27 -12.75
CA GLY A 93 -3.52 -0.49 -13.73
C GLY A 93 -3.66 -1.13 -15.11
N GLU A 94 -2.94 -2.22 -15.38
CA GLU A 94 -3.06 -2.99 -16.63
C GLU A 94 -4.07 -4.14 -16.54
N TYR A 95 -4.62 -4.41 -15.35
CA TYR A 95 -5.66 -5.40 -15.16
C TYR A 95 -7.05 -4.79 -15.32
N GLU A 96 -7.94 -5.57 -15.91
CA GLU A 96 -9.37 -5.28 -15.95
C GLU A 96 -9.99 -5.36 -14.54
N ARG A 97 -11.16 -4.76 -14.38
CA ARG A 97 -11.90 -4.70 -13.11
C ARG A 97 -11.97 -6.02 -12.34
N ASP A 98 -12.39 -7.10 -12.99
CA ASP A 98 -12.61 -8.40 -12.32
C ASP A 98 -11.29 -9.01 -11.83
N ASP A 99 -10.20 -8.80 -12.57
CA ASP A 99 -8.86 -9.21 -12.15
C ASP A 99 -8.38 -8.38 -10.98
N GLN A 100 -8.58 -7.05 -11.00
CA GLN A 100 -8.24 -6.20 -9.85
C GLN A 100 -9.02 -6.60 -8.60
N LEU A 101 -10.33 -6.86 -8.73
CA LEU A 101 -11.18 -7.33 -7.63
C LEU A 101 -10.60 -8.62 -7.01
N ARG A 102 -10.20 -9.57 -7.86
CA ARG A 102 -9.62 -10.84 -7.43
C ARG A 102 -8.27 -10.67 -6.76
N ILE A 103 -7.34 -9.96 -7.40
CA ILE A 103 -5.96 -9.75 -6.90
C ILE A 103 -5.99 -8.98 -5.57
N ILE A 104 -6.69 -7.84 -5.52
CA ILE A 104 -6.79 -7.02 -4.32
C ILE A 104 -7.52 -7.80 -3.22
N GLY A 105 -8.61 -8.50 -3.56
CA GLY A 105 -9.33 -9.33 -2.60
C GLY A 105 -8.48 -10.46 -2.01
N GLU A 106 -7.66 -11.13 -2.81
CA GLU A 106 -6.70 -12.15 -2.35
C GLU A 106 -5.65 -11.55 -1.40
N SER A 107 -5.00 -10.46 -1.81
CA SER A 107 -3.99 -9.79 -1.00
C SER A 107 -4.55 -9.27 0.33
N ARG A 108 -5.79 -8.73 0.34
CA ARG A 108 -6.53 -8.31 1.54
C ARG A 108 -6.79 -9.49 2.50
N ARG A 109 -7.15 -10.67 1.97
CA ARG A 109 -7.32 -11.89 2.79
C ARG A 109 -6.00 -12.35 3.40
N GLU A 110 -4.92 -12.34 2.63
CA GLU A 110 -3.59 -12.72 3.13
C GLU A 110 -3.07 -11.75 4.20
N PHE A 111 -3.24 -10.44 3.98
CA PHE A 111 -2.95 -9.40 4.96
C PHE A 111 -3.76 -9.61 6.25
N THR A 112 -5.07 -9.81 6.13
CA THR A 112 -5.97 -10.01 7.28
C THR A 112 -5.60 -11.28 8.05
N ARG A 113 -5.25 -12.36 7.35
CA ARG A 113 -4.76 -13.59 8.00
C ARG A 113 -3.45 -13.34 8.75
N ALA A 114 -2.54 -12.56 8.16
CA ALA A 114 -1.24 -12.25 8.74
C ALA A 114 -1.34 -11.34 9.97
N LEU A 115 -2.21 -10.33 9.95
CA LEU A 115 -2.22 -9.27 10.98
C LEU A 115 -3.45 -9.29 11.89
N GLY A 116 -4.49 -10.06 11.53
CA GLY A 116 -5.71 -10.24 12.33
C GLY A 116 -6.72 -9.09 12.21
N ALA A 117 -6.47 -8.10 11.34
CA ALA A 117 -7.37 -6.98 11.08
C ALA A 117 -7.43 -6.69 9.58
N GLU A 118 -8.60 -6.24 9.12
CA GLU A 118 -8.78 -5.83 7.72
C GLU A 118 -8.18 -4.42 7.49
N PRO A 119 -7.39 -4.23 6.42
CA PRO A 119 -6.84 -2.93 6.09
C PRO A 119 -7.95 -1.97 5.64
N LYS A 120 -7.85 -0.70 6.03
CA LYS A 120 -8.77 0.38 5.60
C LYS A 120 -8.18 1.29 4.53
N SER A 121 -6.86 1.32 4.45
CA SER A 121 -6.09 2.07 3.46
C SER A 121 -5.43 1.12 2.46
N PHE A 122 -5.34 1.57 1.21
CA PHE A 122 -4.66 0.85 0.14
C PHE A 122 -3.67 1.75 -0.61
N ARG A 123 -2.54 1.20 -1.04
CA ARG A 123 -1.61 1.85 -1.98
C ARG A 123 -1.17 0.85 -3.04
N SER A 124 -1.32 1.21 -4.31
CA SER A 124 -0.79 0.42 -5.40
C SER A 124 0.70 0.67 -5.59
N GLY A 125 1.41 -0.38 -5.95
CA GLY A 125 2.79 -0.32 -6.40
C GLY A 125 2.96 0.68 -7.53
N ASN A 126 3.98 1.54 -7.41
CA ASN A 126 4.30 2.61 -8.37
C ASN A 126 3.15 3.59 -8.67
N PHE A 127 2.10 3.65 -7.86
CA PHE A 127 0.86 4.38 -8.19
C PHE A 127 0.24 3.89 -9.51
N SER A 128 0.36 2.59 -9.79
CA SER A 128 -0.29 1.94 -10.93
C SER A 128 -1.77 1.75 -10.64
N ALA A 129 -2.65 2.39 -11.41
CA ALA A 129 -4.10 2.25 -11.28
C ALA A 129 -4.78 2.72 -12.56
N ASN A 130 -6.07 2.41 -12.69
CA ASN A 130 -6.93 2.89 -13.76
C ASN A 130 -8.31 3.26 -13.19
N ASP A 131 -9.25 3.63 -14.06
CA ASP A 131 -10.60 4.07 -13.66
C ASP A 131 -11.39 3.01 -12.88
N ASP A 132 -11.07 1.72 -13.05
CA ASP A 132 -11.70 0.63 -12.30
C ASP A 132 -11.11 0.43 -10.90
N THR A 133 -9.89 0.90 -10.64
CA THR A 133 -9.22 0.67 -9.35
C THR A 133 -10.01 1.27 -8.19
N PHE A 134 -10.54 2.49 -8.35
CA PHE A 134 -11.28 3.15 -7.27
C PHE A 134 -12.61 2.45 -6.92
N PRO A 135 -13.51 2.15 -7.88
CA PRO A 135 -14.70 1.35 -7.60
C PRO A 135 -14.39 -0.03 -7.01
N VAL A 136 -13.29 -0.66 -7.43
CA VAL A 136 -12.86 -1.95 -6.86
C VAL A 136 -12.50 -1.80 -5.39
N LEU A 137 -11.70 -0.78 -5.02
CA LEU A 137 -11.33 -0.52 -3.63
C LEU A 137 -12.56 -0.26 -2.74
N ASP A 138 -13.50 0.58 -3.22
CA ASP A 138 -14.76 0.83 -2.53
C ASP A 138 -15.58 -0.46 -2.33
N SER A 139 -15.74 -1.26 -3.38
CA SER A 139 -16.48 -2.54 -3.31
C SER A 139 -15.86 -3.57 -2.35
N LEU A 140 -14.55 -3.47 -2.09
CA LEU A 140 -13.82 -4.31 -1.14
C LEU A 140 -13.77 -3.72 0.28
N GLY A 141 -14.42 -2.57 0.49
CA GLY A 141 -14.57 -1.91 1.79
C GLY A 141 -13.34 -1.15 2.26
N PHE A 142 -12.45 -0.73 1.35
CA PHE A 142 -11.42 0.25 1.67
C PHE A 142 -12.05 1.63 1.80
N LEU A 143 -11.55 2.43 2.74
CA LEU A 143 -12.05 3.79 2.98
C LEU A 143 -11.25 4.84 2.22
N GLN A 144 -9.99 4.53 1.91
CA GLN A 144 -9.08 5.46 1.24
C GLN A 144 -8.01 4.73 0.42
N GLY A 145 -7.60 5.39 -0.66
CA GLY A 145 -6.55 4.92 -1.55
C GLY A 145 -5.47 6.00 -1.72
N SER A 146 -4.22 5.60 -1.59
CA SER A 146 -3.06 6.39 -2.01
C SER A 146 -2.57 5.85 -3.36
N VAL A 147 -3.40 5.94 -4.40
CA VAL A 147 -3.17 5.28 -5.69
C VAL A 147 -2.80 6.22 -6.83
N SER A 148 -2.95 7.53 -6.64
CA SER A 148 -2.66 8.55 -7.65
C SER A 148 -1.41 9.38 -7.34
N ASP A 149 -0.70 9.80 -8.38
CA ASP A 149 0.47 10.68 -8.29
C ASP A 149 0.34 11.83 -9.31
N PRO A 150 -0.47 12.86 -9.00
CA PRO A 150 -0.87 13.90 -9.95
C PRO A 150 0.31 14.55 -10.68
N GLY A 151 0.25 14.58 -12.01
CA GLY A 151 1.32 15.10 -12.87
C GLY A 151 2.37 14.07 -13.29
N ARG A 152 2.33 12.84 -12.76
CA ARG A 152 3.22 11.76 -13.20
C ARG A 152 2.81 11.21 -14.57
N ASN A 153 3.80 10.93 -15.41
CA ASN A 153 3.64 10.19 -16.66
C ASN A 153 4.68 9.07 -16.75
N ALA A 154 4.33 7.88 -16.28
CA ALA A 154 5.20 6.72 -16.28
C ALA A 154 4.45 5.48 -16.83
N PRO A 155 4.18 5.44 -18.15
CA PRO A 155 3.33 4.41 -18.77
C PRO A 155 3.92 3.00 -18.65
N GLY A 156 5.25 2.86 -18.50
CA GLY A 156 5.89 1.57 -18.25
C GLY A 156 5.48 0.90 -16.92
N PHE A 157 4.83 1.62 -16.02
CA PHE A 157 4.24 1.10 -14.78
C PHE A 157 2.71 1.16 -14.77
N ALA A 158 2.08 1.49 -15.91
CA ALA A 158 0.67 1.88 -15.98
C ALA A 158 0.31 2.96 -14.94
N ALA A 159 1.19 3.95 -14.77
CA ALA A 159 1.03 5.07 -13.84
C ALA A 159 1.02 6.38 -14.63
N THR A 160 -0.13 6.71 -15.21
CA THR A 160 -0.33 7.94 -15.99
C THR A 160 -1.40 8.80 -15.31
N TRP A 161 -0.95 9.89 -14.69
CA TRP A 161 -1.75 10.79 -13.85
C TRP A 161 -1.72 12.23 -14.37
N MET A 162 -1.50 12.39 -15.68
CA MET A 162 -1.57 13.69 -16.33
C MET A 162 -3.01 14.22 -16.25
N GLY A 163 -3.19 15.38 -15.63
CA GLY A 163 -4.52 16.00 -15.45
C GLY A 163 -5.33 15.45 -14.28
N ALA A 164 -4.78 14.56 -13.46
CA ALA A 164 -5.42 14.12 -12.22
C ALA A 164 -5.57 15.27 -11.22
N CYS A 165 -6.60 15.21 -10.36
CA CYS A 165 -6.80 16.19 -9.30
C CYS A 165 -5.59 16.17 -8.34
N PRO A 166 -4.96 17.33 -8.06
CA PRO A 166 -3.78 17.39 -7.18
C PRO A 166 -4.13 17.19 -5.70
N ASP A 167 -5.39 17.41 -5.33
CA ASP A 167 -5.85 17.34 -3.95
C ASP A 167 -6.55 16.00 -3.65
N PRO A 168 -6.46 15.49 -2.41
CA PRO A 168 -7.28 14.36 -1.96
C PRO A 168 -8.77 14.65 -2.20
N HIS A 169 -9.48 13.69 -2.79
CA HIS A 169 -10.88 13.85 -3.15
C HIS A 169 -11.61 12.51 -3.06
N TRP A 170 -12.93 12.58 -2.90
CA TRP A 170 -13.79 11.41 -3.00
C TRP A 170 -13.88 10.92 -4.44
N VAL A 171 -14.04 9.62 -4.61
CA VAL A 171 -14.32 9.02 -5.91
C VAL A 171 -15.63 9.59 -6.44
N SER A 172 -15.69 9.93 -7.73
CA SER A 172 -16.91 10.43 -8.35
C SER A 172 -18.00 9.35 -8.33
N GLY A 173 -19.11 9.57 -7.63
CA GLY A 173 -20.23 8.62 -7.56
C GLY A 173 -20.69 8.22 -6.15
N VAL A 174 -20.17 8.86 -5.11
CA VAL A 174 -20.68 8.79 -3.72
C VAL A 174 -21.29 10.12 -3.32
#